data_AF-A0A1L6TDW0-F1
#
_entry.id   AF-A0A1L6TDW0-F1
#
_cell.length_a   1.000
_cell.length_b   1.000
_cell.length_c   1.000
_cell.angle_alpha   90.00
_cell.angle_beta   90.00
_cell.angle_gamma   90.00
#
_symmetry.space_group_name_H-M   'P 1'
#
loop_
_entity.id
_entity.type
_entity.pdbx_description
1 polymer ?
#
loop_
_entity_poly.entity_id
_entity_poly.type
_entity_poly.pdbx_seq_one_letter_code
_entity_poly.pdbx_strand_id
1 'polypeptide(L)'
;MNPVVEPLLDPYEYKYSDEYLLITAEINKLSSNNPDAVEWSIIHKNCQSILEKINDFVLSGYLIFSCLKLKKSDEFEILLGYLSSLIKNHYNNPQAMPKKIRFKNSALEWLYERIKSENLDFPDYKLNEKLINAILSKVNKLDQVLLDNDISFSFSSLCTVLKKKSKFLEQEHTQKESQIIGVDQDISDSSNTSDSLPRQEILSEEELIINLLRENIEKIKITNQVTADIININRSLTWHRVNDEEEDFYATLLSIAGAGIDDIYQVKYLIDQESYMEAVIHLENLFCQYPLSLDIQYYLFICADKINDRLLVEAITHNLKVFINKYPQIIFYSLANSQRCASKKTVVWFEEVILSNKKVDSVSDLKFYDIHQLIIYYEKKSKEKLSVVDQLGLYLDRSWQLAKMNYLDMAISALEKIYKDLNNNPILIDLSNENTYYIKCISLLYHCYSRKEPDNNLQEYQYEIYKTVLENLSVYYPNVLLMKEISDE
;
A
#
# COMPACT_ATOMS: atom_id res chain seq x y z
N MET A 1 -17.41 26.63 -10.68
CA MET A 1 -16.22 25.78 -10.93
C MET A 1 -15.87 25.86 -12.41
N ASN A 2 -14.58 25.92 -12.75
CA ASN A 2 -14.09 25.97 -14.14
C ASN A 2 -13.07 24.84 -14.37
N PRO A 3 -12.92 24.30 -15.60
CA PRO A 3 -11.82 23.39 -15.94
C PRO A 3 -10.45 24.04 -15.69
N VAL A 4 -9.48 23.24 -15.28
CA VAL A 4 -8.13 23.71 -14.96
C VAL A 4 -7.33 23.90 -16.25
N VAL A 5 -6.60 25.01 -16.41
CA VAL A 5 -5.86 25.27 -17.68
C VAL A 5 -4.66 24.32 -17.80
N GLU A 6 -3.87 24.20 -16.72
CA GLU A 6 -2.77 23.25 -16.58
C GLU A 6 -2.95 22.46 -15.27
N PRO A 7 -2.78 21.13 -15.24
CA PRO A 7 -3.06 20.33 -14.06
C PRO A 7 -2.04 20.58 -12.93
N LEU A 8 -2.56 20.84 -11.72
CA LEU A 8 -1.79 21.08 -10.49
C LEU A 8 -1.50 19.80 -9.69
N LEU A 9 -2.10 18.67 -10.08
CA LEU A 9 -1.75 17.33 -9.62
C LEU A 9 -1.26 16.50 -10.80
N ASP A 10 -0.27 15.64 -10.58
CA ASP A 10 0.16 14.66 -11.58
C ASP A 10 -1.03 13.72 -11.93
N PRO A 11 -1.44 13.62 -13.21
CA PRO A 11 -2.48 12.70 -13.67
C PRO A 11 -2.21 11.20 -13.43
N TYR A 12 -1.01 10.81 -13.00
CA TYR A 12 -0.71 9.45 -12.54
C TYR A 12 -0.83 9.28 -11.02
N GLU A 13 -0.83 10.36 -10.23
CA GLU A 13 -0.66 10.29 -8.77
C GLU A 13 -1.89 10.66 -7.95
N TYR A 14 -2.77 11.54 -8.47
CA TYR A 14 -3.99 11.93 -7.75
C TYR A 14 -4.89 10.74 -7.39
N LYS A 15 -4.76 9.62 -8.11
CA LYS A 15 -5.48 8.36 -7.84
C LYS A 15 -5.09 7.67 -6.53
N TYR A 16 -3.95 8.06 -5.95
CA TYR A 16 -3.49 7.60 -4.63
C TYR A 16 -3.72 8.65 -3.53
N SER A 17 -4.38 9.78 -3.83
CA SER A 17 -4.78 10.75 -2.80
C SER A 17 -5.92 10.19 -1.96
N ASP A 18 -5.98 10.53 -0.68
CA ASP A 18 -7.02 10.01 0.21
C ASP A 18 -8.42 10.46 -0.26
N GLU A 19 -8.55 11.62 -0.92
CA GLU A 19 -9.80 12.03 -1.56
C GLU A 19 -10.22 11.07 -2.69
N TYR A 20 -9.30 10.61 -3.55
CA TYR A 20 -9.64 9.69 -4.65
C TYR A 20 -10.02 8.30 -4.14
N LEU A 21 -9.32 7.83 -3.11
CA LEU A 21 -9.60 6.55 -2.47
C LEU A 21 -10.99 6.54 -1.82
N LEU A 22 -11.35 7.61 -1.11
CA LEU A 22 -12.70 7.80 -0.55
C LEU A 22 -13.80 7.83 -1.64
N ILE A 23 -13.57 8.48 -2.78
CA ILE A 23 -14.53 8.45 -3.90
C ILE A 23 -14.67 7.03 -4.45
N THR A 24 -13.56 6.34 -4.63
CA THR A 24 -13.52 4.99 -5.25
C THR A 24 -14.28 3.99 -4.38
N ALA A 25 -14.03 3.97 -3.07
CA ALA A 25 -14.72 3.11 -2.12
C ALA A 25 -16.24 3.33 -2.12
N GLU A 26 -16.69 4.58 -2.09
CA GLU A 26 -18.12 4.90 -2.15
C GLU A 26 -18.76 4.52 -3.49
N ILE A 27 -18.05 4.70 -4.60
CA ILE A 27 -18.53 4.27 -5.92
C ILE A 27 -18.60 2.73 -6.02
N ASN A 28 -17.65 1.99 -5.43
CA ASN A 28 -17.64 0.53 -5.45
C ASN A 28 -18.83 -0.10 -4.71
N LYS A 29 -19.42 0.59 -3.73
CA LYS A 29 -20.67 0.16 -3.08
C LYS A 29 -21.84 0.05 -4.07
N LEU A 30 -21.82 0.74 -5.22
CA LEU A 30 -22.83 0.58 -6.29
C LEU A 30 -22.83 -0.80 -6.95
N SER A 31 -21.74 -1.56 -6.82
CA SER A 31 -21.62 -2.96 -7.25
C SER A 31 -21.84 -3.97 -6.11
N SER A 32 -22.15 -3.49 -4.90
CA SER A 32 -22.45 -4.33 -3.74
C SER A 32 -23.94 -4.70 -3.67
N ASN A 33 -24.28 -5.64 -2.79
CA ASN A 33 -25.66 -6.03 -2.49
C ASN A 33 -26.50 -4.91 -1.82
N ASN A 34 -25.91 -3.76 -1.47
CA ASN A 34 -26.62 -2.60 -0.94
C ASN A 34 -26.13 -1.29 -1.60
N PRO A 35 -26.59 -0.99 -2.83
CA PRO A 35 -26.17 0.21 -3.57
C PRO A 35 -26.70 1.53 -2.99
N ASP A 36 -27.60 1.48 -2.00
CA ASP A 36 -28.09 2.67 -1.28
C ASP A 36 -27.20 3.05 -0.08
N ALA A 37 -26.22 2.22 0.29
CA ALA A 37 -25.22 2.52 1.34
C ALA A 37 -24.11 3.51 0.89
N VAL A 38 -24.28 4.15 -0.28
CA VAL A 38 -23.32 5.08 -0.88
C VAL A 38 -23.45 6.47 -0.25
N GLU A 39 -22.39 6.95 0.40
CA GLU A 39 -22.31 8.29 0.98
C GLU A 39 -21.94 9.32 -0.09
N TRP A 40 -22.96 9.77 -0.84
CA TRP A 40 -22.82 10.79 -1.88
C TRP A 40 -22.23 12.12 -1.38
N SER A 41 -22.33 12.41 -0.09
CA SER A 41 -21.66 13.51 0.63
C SER A 41 -20.14 13.43 0.52
N ILE A 42 -19.57 12.24 0.72
CA ILE A 42 -18.13 11.95 0.63
C ILE A 42 -17.68 12.08 -0.82
N ILE A 43 -18.41 11.47 -1.76
CA ILE A 43 -18.14 11.58 -3.20
C ILE A 43 -18.12 13.06 -3.62
N HIS A 44 -19.16 13.83 -3.29
CA HIS A 44 -19.26 15.24 -3.69
C HIS A 44 -18.09 16.09 -3.18
N LYS A 45 -17.77 15.99 -1.87
CA LYS A 45 -16.69 16.77 -1.24
C LYS A 45 -15.35 16.48 -1.91
N ASN A 46 -15.05 15.19 -2.10
CA ASN A 46 -13.74 14.75 -2.56
C ASN A 46 -13.56 14.92 -4.07
N CYS A 47 -14.59 14.64 -4.88
CA CYS A 47 -14.53 14.95 -6.33
C CYS A 47 -14.26 16.44 -6.56
N GLN A 48 -14.87 17.33 -5.77
CA GLN A 48 -14.62 18.77 -5.87
C GLN A 48 -13.17 19.12 -5.51
N SER A 49 -12.63 18.62 -4.39
CA SER A 49 -11.22 18.85 -3.99
C SER A 49 -10.22 18.46 -5.08
N ILE A 50 -10.49 17.39 -5.83
CA ILE A 50 -9.61 16.92 -6.90
C ILE A 50 -9.80 17.74 -8.17
N LEU A 51 -11.05 17.99 -8.60
CA LEU A 51 -11.35 18.64 -9.88
C LEU A 51 -10.98 20.13 -9.92
N GLU A 52 -10.72 20.75 -8.76
CA GLU A 52 -10.10 22.09 -8.67
C GLU A 52 -8.62 22.08 -9.10
N LYS A 53 -7.99 20.89 -9.16
CA LYS A 53 -6.55 20.69 -9.42
C LYS A 53 -6.28 19.88 -10.71
N ILE A 54 -7.22 19.05 -11.18
CA ILE A 54 -7.07 18.26 -12.41
C ILE A 54 -8.39 18.09 -13.18
N ASN A 55 -8.29 18.00 -14.50
CA ASN A 55 -9.41 17.70 -15.39
C ASN A 55 -9.61 16.17 -15.52
N ASP A 56 -10.61 15.60 -14.84
CA ASP A 56 -11.00 14.19 -14.98
C ASP A 56 -12.49 14.05 -15.34
N PHE A 57 -12.76 13.44 -16.50
CA PHE A 57 -14.11 13.19 -17.00
C PHE A 57 -14.89 12.20 -16.09
N VAL A 58 -14.23 11.20 -15.50
CA VAL A 58 -14.87 10.22 -14.60
C VAL A 58 -15.35 10.90 -13.32
N LEU A 59 -14.45 11.61 -12.65
CA LEU A 59 -14.80 12.34 -11.43
C LEU A 59 -15.82 13.46 -11.70
N SER A 60 -15.80 14.09 -12.88
CA SER A 60 -16.83 15.08 -13.25
C SER A 60 -18.23 14.45 -13.30
N GLY A 61 -18.34 13.21 -13.80
CA GLY A 61 -19.58 12.44 -13.78
C GLY A 61 -20.03 12.10 -12.36
N TYR A 62 -19.12 11.62 -11.51
CA TYR A 62 -19.43 11.32 -10.10
C TYR A 62 -19.87 12.57 -9.33
N LEU A 63 -19.23 13.73 -9.55
CA LEU A 63 -19.63 14.99 -8.93
C LEU A 63 -21.03 15.44 -9.37
N ILE A 64 -21.31 15.44 -10.68
CA ILE A 64 -22.63 15.80 -11.22
C ILE A 64 -23.73 14.87 -10.70
N PHE A 65 -23.47 13.56 -10.68
CA PHE A 65 -24.43 12.58 -10.17
C PHE A 65 -24.64 12.68 -8.65
N SER A 66 -23.59 13.00 -7.88
CA SER A 66 -23.72 13.26 -6.43
C SER A 66 -24.65 14.45 -6.14
N CYS A 67 -24.71 15.46 -7.01
CA CYS A 67 -25.63 16.59 -6.85
C CYS A 67 -27.11 16.20 -7.00
N LEU A 68 -27.42 15.19 -7.82
CA LEU A 68 -28.77 14.62 -7.93
C LEU A 68 -29.15 13.88 -6.64
N LYS A 69 -28.30 12.94 -6.21
CA LYS A 69 -28.51 12.13 -5.01
C LYS A 69 -28.57 12.99 -3.72
N LEU A 70 -27.77 14.06 -3.64
CA LEU A 70 -27.81 15.05 -2.55
C LEU A 70 -28.86 16.17 -2.75
N LYS A 71 -29.69 16.11 -3.80
CA LYS A 71 -30.79 17.05 -4.05
C LYS A 71 -30.33 18.53 -4.15
N LYS A 72 -29.12 18.75 -4.71
CA LYS A 72 -28.43 20.04 -4.92
C LYS A 72 -28.68 20.60 -6.33
N SER A 73 -29.87 21.16 -6.56
CA SER A 73 -30.29 21.68 -7.86
C SER A 73 -29.42 22.83 -8.40
N ASP A 74 -28.98 23.75 -7.54
CA ASP A 74 -28.18 24.92 -7.94
C ASP A 74 -26.74 24.54 -8.36
N GLU A 75 -26.11 23.61 -7.62
CA GLU A 75 -24.76 23.13 -7.94
C GLU A 75 -24.77 22.26 -9.21
N PHE A 76 -25.85 21.50 -9.44
CA PHE A 76 -26.06 20.73 -10.68
C PHE A 76 -26.11 21.62 -11.94
N GLU A 77 -26.78 22.78 -11.89
CA GLU A 77 -26.77 23.78 -12.97
C GLU A 77 -25.34 24.23 -13.32
N ILE A 78 -24.57 24.57 -12.28
CA ILE A 78 -23.20 25.07 -12.43
C ILE A 78 -22.31 23.98 -13.02
N LEU A 79 -22.47 22.73 -12.60
CA LEU A 79 -21.63 21.62 -13.01
C LEU A 79 -21.94 21.09 -14.42
N LEU A 80 -23.18 21.21 -14.91
CA LEU A 80 -23.46 21.02 -16.35
C LEU A 80 -22.73 22.07 -17.21
N GLY A 81 -22.63 23.30 -16.71
CA GLY A 81 -21.82 24.37 -17.31
C GLY A 81 -20.32 24.09 -17.29
N TYR A 82 -19.81 23.50 -16.19
CA TYR A 82 -18.44 23.01 -16.09
C TYR A 82 -18.18 21.89 -17.11
N LEU A 83 -19.05 20.86 -17.19
CA LEU A 83 -18.88 19.74 -18.11
C LEU A 83 -18.86 20.18 -19.58
N SER A 84 -19.76 21.10 -19.95
CA SER A 84 -19.78 21.74 -21.28
C SER A 84 -18.46 22.43 -21.62
N SER A 85 -17.76 22.95 -20.61
CA SER A 85 -16.47 23.63 -20.77
C SER A 85 -15.30 22.64 -20.75
N LEU A 86 -15.39 21.58 -19.94
CA LEU A 86 -14.43 20.48 -19.84
C LEU A 86 -14.33 19.71 -21.16
N ILE A 87 -15.47 19.36 -21.78
CA ILE A 87 -15.49 18.73 -23.10
C ILE A 87 -14.86 19.68 -24.12
N LYS A 88 -15.41 20.91 -24.27
CA LYS A 88 -14.98 21.88 -25.30
C LYS A 88 -13.48 22.16 -25.28
N ASN A 89 -12.87 22.27 -24.09
CA ASN A 89 -11.48 22.70 -23.95
C ASN A 89 -10.50 21.51 -23.77
N HIS A 90 -10.95 20.35 -23.26
CA HIS A 90 -10.05 19.28 -22.83
C HIS A 90 -10.44 17.85 -23.28
N TYR A 91 -11.50 17.67 -24.08
CA TYR A 91 -11.87 16.34 -24.59
C TYR A 91 -10.74 15.69 -25.42
N ASN A 92 -10.14 16.45 -26.34
CA ASN A 92 -8.98 15.99 -27.13
C ASN A 92 -7.61 16.25 -26.46
N ASN A 93 -7.58 16.77 -25.22
CA ASN A 93 -6.34 17.06 -24.50
C ASN A 93 -5.78 15.80 -23.80
N PRO A 94 -4.51 15.40 -24.02
CA PRO A 94 -3.90 14.20 -23.42
C PRO A 94 -3.53 14.33 -21.94
N GLN A 95 -3.55 15.55 -21.37
CA GLN A 95 -3.37 15.80 -19.93
C GLN A 95 -4.68 15.65 -19.14
N ALA A 96 -5.84 15.61 -19.79
CA ALA A 96 -7.13 15.39 -19.13
C ALA A 96 -7.49 13.90 -19.08
N MET A 97 -7.91 13.42 -17.91
CA MET A 97 -8.15 12.01 -17.63
C MET A 97 -9.58 11.57 -18.00
N PRO A 98 -9.79 10.30 -18.37
CA PRO A 98 -8.77 9.32 -18.73
C PRO A 98 -8.14 9.62 -20.10
N LYS A 99 -6.84 9.36 -20.30
CA LYS A 99 -6.10 9.80 -21.50
C LYS A 99 -6.68 9.36 -22.85
N LYS A 100 -7.26 8.15 -22.93
CA LYS A 100 -7.79 7.60 -24.19
C LYS A 100 -9.25 8.06 -24.39
N ILE A 101 -9.54 8.68 -25.54
CA ILE A 101 -10.86 9.24 -25.90
C ILE A 101 -12.01 8.24 -25.62
N ARG A 102 -11.84 6.96 -25.96
CA ARG A 102 -12.83 5.90 -25.67
C ARG A 102 -13.31 5.86 -24.22
N PHE A 103 -12.41 6.11 -23.26
CA PHE A 103 -12.73 6.09 -21.82
C PHE A 103 -13.33 7.42 -21.35
N LYS A 104 -13.05 8.55 -22.03
CA LYS A 104 -13.79 9.80 -21.82
C LYS A 104 -15.24 9.64 -22.29
N ASN A 105 -15.46 8.99 -23.44
CA ASN A 105 -16.79 8.58 -23.89
C ASN A 105 -17.50 7.69 -22.87
N SER A 106 -16.88 6.59 -22.41
CA SER A 106 -17.51 5.72 -21.39
C SER A 106 -17.86 6.44 -20.08
N ALA A 107 -17.08 7.45 -19.67
CA ALA A 107 -17.39 8.25 -18.49
C ALA A 107 -18.63 9.16 -18.68
N LEU A 108 -18.74 9.77 -19.85
CA LEU A 108 -19.89 10.61 -20.24
C LEU A 108 -21.15 9.77 -20.49
N GLU A 109 -21.01 8.59 -21.07
CA GLU A 109 -22.07 7.60 -21.30
C GLU A 109 -22.59 7.01 -19.99
N TRP A 110 -21.70 6.67 -19.05
CA TRP A 110 -22.06 6.29 -17.68
C TRP A 110 -22.88 7.39 -17.00
N LEU A 111 -22.47 8.66 -17.13
CA LEU A 111 -23.21 9.79 -16.58
C LEU A 111 -24.59 9.91 -17.24
N TYR A 112 -24.66 9.83 -18.56
CA TYR A 112 -25.91 9.89 -19.31
C TYR A 112 -26.91 8.82 -18.86
N GLU A 113 -26.51 7.55 -18.83
CA GLU A 113 -27.39 6.46 -18.40
C GLU A 113 -27.76 6.57 -16.90
N ARG A 114 -26.86 7.06 -16.03
CA ARG A 114 -27.18 7.28 -14.62
C ARG A 114 -28.21 8.39 -14.42
N ILE A 115 -28.06 9.56 -15.05
CA ILE A 115 -29.06 10.63 -14.94
C ILE A 115 -30.39 10.23 -15.63
N LYS A 116 -30.33 9.45 -16.71
CA LYS A 116 -31.51 8.89 -17.39
C LYS A 116 -32.23 7.82 -16.55
N SER A 117 -31.52 7.05 -15.74
CA SER A 117 -32.09 6.04 -14.83
C SER A 117 -32.76 6.65 -13.60
N GLU A 118 -32.32 7.84 -13.17
CA GLU A 118 -32.90 8.55 -12.04
C GLU A 118 -34.04 9.47 -12.45
N ASN A 119 -35.14 9.41 -11.70
CA ASN A 119 -36.12 10.49 -11.74
C ASN A 119 -35.45 11.75 -11.18
N LEU A 120 -35.54 12.88 -11.90
CA LEU A 120 -34.91 14.16 -11.53
C LEU A 120 -35.57 14.79 -10.29
N ASP A 121 -35.32 14.19 -9.13
CA ASP A 121 -36.07 14.41 -7.90
C ASP A 121 -35.42 15.44 -6.97
N PHE A 122 -35.03 16.58 -7.52
CA PHE A 122 -34.75 17.76 -6.70
C PHE A 122 -36.05 18.20 -5.99
N PRO A 123 -35.98 18.61 -4.71
CA PRO A 123 -37.16 19.00 -3.94
C PRO A 123 -37.75 20.30 -4.48
N ASP A 124 -39.07 20.31 -4.58
CA ASP A 124 -39.82 21.27 -5.40
C ASP A 124 -39.71 22.71 -4.90
N TYR A 125 -39.44 22.90 -3.60
CA TYR A 125 -39.16 24.22 -3.01
C TYR A 125 -37.83 24.86 -3.48
N LYS A 126 -36.96 24.13 -4.19
CA LYS A 126 -35.76 24.68 -4.86
C LYS A 126 -35.89 24.75 -6.38
N LEU A 127 -36.72 23.92 -7.01
CA LEU A 127 -36.99 23.96 -8.45
C LEU A 127 -37.95 25.12 -8.81
N ASN A 128 -37.42 26.34 -8.83
CA ASN A 128 -38.14 27.47 -9.44
C ASN A 128 -37.95 27.48 -10.99
N GLU A 129 -38.89 28.08 -11.70
CA GLU A 129 -38.92 28.19 -13.16
C GLU A 129 -37.59 28.77 -13.73
N LYS A 130 -37.00 29.76 -13.05
CA LYS A 130 -35.72 30.37 -13.43
C LYS A 130 -34.57 29.35 -13.39
N LEU A 131 -34.50 28.49 -12.37
CA LEU A 131 -33.50 27.43 -12.26
C LEU A 131 -33.74 26.32 -13.30
N ILE A 132 -34.99 25.96 -13.57
CA ILE A 132 -35.34 25.02 -14.65
C ILE A 132 -34.87 25.56 -16.01
N ASN A 133 -35.19 26.81 -16.33
CA ASN A 133 -34.76 27.46 -17.57
C ASN A 133 -33.23 27.60 -17.66
N ALA A 134 -32.55 27.81 -16.54
CA ALA A 134 -31.09 27.82 -16.47
C ALA A 134 -30.49 26.43 -16.77
N ILE A 135 -30.98 25.37 -16.12
CA ILE A 135 -30.55 23.97 -16.39
C ILE A 135 -30.82 23.59 -17.84
N LEU A 136 -32.01 23.91 -18.39
CA LEU A 136 -32.34 23.70 -19.81
C LEU A 136 -31.33 24.40 -20.74
N SER A 137 -30.89 25.62 -20.41
CA SER A 137 -29.86 26.34 -21.17
C SER A 137 -28.51 25.63 -21.12
N LYS A 138 -28.10 25.06 -19.97
CA LYS A 138 -26.87 24.28 -19.86
C LYS A 138 -26.94 22.97 -20.63
N VAL A 139 -28.06 22.24 -20.55
CA VAL A 139 -28.22 20.97 -21.27
C VAL A 139 -28.15 21.20 -22.78
N ASN A 140 -28.84 22.22 -23.31
CA ASN A 140 -28.74 22.57 -24.73
C ASN A 140 -27.29 22.94 -25.14
N LYS A 141 -26.53 23.63 -24.26
CA LYS A 141 -25.12 23.94 -24.51
C LYS A 141 -24.22 22.70 -24.44
N LEU A 142 -24.51 21.77 -23.53
CA LEU A 142 -23.82 20.49 -23.40
C LEU A 142 -24.04 19.64 -24.65
N ASP A 143 -25.29 19.49 -25.10
CA ASP A 143 -25.67 18.82 -26.35
C ASP A 143 -24.93 19.40 -27.56
N GLN A 144 -24.87 20.73 -27.69
CA GLN A 144 -24.11 21.37 -28.78
C GLN A 144 -22.62 20.99 -28.72
N VAL A 145 -21.99 21.03 -27.54
CA VAL A 145 -20.56 20.70 -27.39
C VAL A 145 -20.28 19.20 -27.62
N LEU A 146 -21.23 18.31 -27.31
CA LEU A 146 -21.13 16.88 -27.64
C LEU A 146 -21.18 16.67 -29.16
N LEU A 147 -22.09 17.35 -29.86
CA LEU A 147 -22.17 17.36 -31.32
C LEU A 147 -20.90 17.96 -31.96
N ASP A 148 -20.37 19.06 -31.42
CA ASP A 148 -19.11 19.70 -31.85
C ASP A 148 -17.87 18.77 -31.69
N ASN A 149 -17.99 17.62 -31.02
CA ASN A 149 -16.92 16.64 -30.76
C ASN A 149 -17.24 15.22 -31.28
N ASP A 150 -18.24 15.06 -32.15
CA ASP A 150 -18.69 13.77 -32.72
C ASP A 150 -19.12 12.72 -31.66
N ILE A 151 -19.67 13.17 -30.53
CA ILE A 151 -20.10 12.28 -29.43
C ILE A 151 -21.58 11.87 -29.62
N SER A 152 -21.85 10.57 -29.61
CA SER A 152 -23.08 9.97 -30.17
C SER A 152 -24.29 9.83 -29.24
N PHE A 153 -24.35 10.58 -28.13
CA PHE A 153 -25.50 10.60 -27.21
C PHE A 153 -25.85 12.03 -26.81
N SER A 154 -27.09 12.25 -26.37
CA SER A 154 -27.64 13.57 -26.07
C SER A 154 -28.42 13.57 -24.76
N PHE A 155 -28.21 14.60 -23.95
CA PHE A 155 -28.91 14.85 -22.68
C PHE A 155 -30.27 15.54 -22.89
N SER A 156 -30.71 15.77 -24.13
CA SER A 156 -32.01 16.36 -24.48
C SER A 156 -33.24 15.58 -23.95
N SER A 157 -33.07 14.30 -23.58
CA SER A 157 -34.04 13.54 -22.80
C SER A 157 -34.37 14.22 -21.46
N LEU A 158 -33.36 14.75 -20.76
CA LEU A 158 -33.51 15.52 -19.52
C LEU A 158 -34.32 16.80 -19.75
N CYS A 159 -34.12 17.48 -20.88
CA CYS A 159 -34.94 18.63 -21.26
C CYS A 159 -36.43 18.28 -21.37
N THR A 160 -36.78 17.04 -21.71
CA THR A 160 -38.17 16.58 -21.75
C THR A 160 -38.72 16.31 -20.34
N VAL A 161 -37.92 15.71 -19.44
CA VAL A 161 -38.31 15.48 -18.04
C VAL A 161 -38.46 16.81 -17.29
N LEU A 162 -37.52 17.73 -17.44
CA LEU A 162 -37.56 19.06 -16.82
C LEU A 162 -38.72 19.92 -17.31
N LYS A 163 -39.05 19.89 -18.61
CA LYS A 163 -40.23 20.58 -19.16
C LYS A 163 -41.55 19.96 -18.69
N LYS A 164 -41.58 18.65 -18.38
CA LYS A 164 -42.72 18.03 -17.68
C LYS A 164 -42.80 18.52 -16.24
N LYS A 165 -41.69 18.50 -15.48
CA LYS A 165 -41.66 19.01 -14.10
C LYS A 165 -42.03 20.50 -13.99
N SER A 166 -41.62 21.37 -14.92
CA SER A 166 -42.08 22.78 -14.96
C SER A 166 -43.61 22.85 -14.99
N LYS A 167 -44.24 22.15 -15.94
CA LYS A 167 -45.70 22.10 -16.07
C LYS A 167 -46.39 21.48 -14.85
N PHE A 168 -45.77 20.49 -14.20
CA PHE A 168 -46.28 19.96 -12.96
C PHE A 168 -46.15 20.94 -11.79
N LEU A 169 -45.08 21.74 -11.70
CA LEU A 169 -44.93 22.79 -10.67
C LEU A 169 -45.90 23.96 -10.87
N GLU A 170 -46.12 24.35 -12.14
CA GLU A 170 -47.19 25.26 -12.55
C GLU A 170 -48.58 24.71 -12.15
N GLN A 171 -48.79 23.40 -12.30
CA GLN A 171 -50.02 22.70 -11.91
C GLN A 171 -50.16 22.50 -10.40
N GLU A 172 -49.11 22.19 -9.64
CA GLU A 172 -49.14 22.03 -8.18
C GLU A 172 -49.40 23.35 -7.45
N HIS A 173 -48.91 24.48 -7.99
CA HIS A 173 -49.34 25.81 -7.55
C HIS A 173 -50.85 26.04 -7.74
N THR A 174 -51.50 25.24 -8.59
CA THR A 174 -52.94 25.24 -8.89
C THR A 174 -53.67 24.03 -8.28
N GLN A 175 -52.96 23.05 -7.69
CA GLN A 175 -53.48 21.74 -7.25
C GLN A 175 -53.13 21.39 -5.79
N LYS A 176 -52.75 22.38 -4.96
CA LYS A 176 -52.72 22.21 -3.50
C LYS A 176 -54.11 22.12 -2.84
N GLU A 177 -55.15 21.98 -3.64
CA GLU A 177 -56.47 21.46 -3.25
C GLU A 177 -56.61 19.98 -3.69
N SER A 178 -56.77 19.06 -2.72
CA SER A 178 -57.16 17.63 -2.85
C SER A 178 -56.06 16.53 -2.87
N GLN A 179 -55.85 15.89 -1.70
CA GLN A 179 -56.20 14.47 -1.36
C GLN A 179 -55.99 13.30 -2.38
N ILE A 180 -55.75 12.01 -2.00
CA ILE A 180 -55.20 11.29 -0.81
C ILE A 180 -55.21 9.72 -1.10
N ILE A 181 -54.30 8.89 -0.52
CA ILE A 181 -54.27 7.36 -0.57
C ILE A 181 -54.00 6.74 -1.98
N GLY A 182 -53.45 5.53 -2.26
CA GLY A 182 -52.92 4.31 -1.55
C GLY A 182 -52.43 3.25 -2.60
N VAL A 183 -52.11 1.94 -2.38
CA VAL A 183 -51.83 1.02 -1.23
C VAL A 183 -51.46 -0.41 -1.78
N ASP A 184 -50.46 -1.13 -1.20
CA ASP A 184 -50.12 -2.61 -1.18
C ASP A 184 -49.96 -3.47 -2.49
N GLN A 185 -49.34 -4.69 -2.57
CA GLN A 185 -48.19 -5.41 -1.92
C GLN A 185 -47.89 -6.79 -2.67
N ASP A 186 -46.84 -7.57 -2.28
CA ASP A 186 -46.63 -9.06 -2.41
C ASP A 186 -46.25 -9.75 -3.77
N ILE A 187 -45.58 -10.94 -3.89
CA ILE A 187 -44.54 -11.71 -3.09
C ILE A 187 -43.97 -12.93 -3.93
N SER A 188 -42.89 -13.62 -3.49
CA SER A 188 -42.41 -15.02 -3.86
C SER A 188 -41.78 -15.32 -5.26
N ASP A 189 -40.91 -16.34 -5.51
CA ASP A 189 -39.85 -17.03 -4.72
C ASP A 189 -38.97 -18.00 -5.58
N SER A 190 -37.97 -18.65 -4.94
CA SER A 190 -37.30 -19.95 -5.30
C SER A 190 -35.91 -19.96 -5.97
N SER A 191 -35.28 -21.15 -6.00
CA SER A 191 -33.83 -21.36 -5.78
C SER A 191 -33.15 -22.36 -6.74
N ASN A 192 -31.80 -22.42 -6.72
CA ASN A 192 -31.01 -23.62 -6.35
C ASN A 192 -29.49 -23.42 -6.49
N THR A 193 -28.72 -24.26 -5.78
CA THR A 193 -27.24 -24.30 -5.79
C THR A 193 -26.72 -25.70 -6.17
N SER A 194 -25.48 -25.76 -6.66
CA SER A 194 -24.65 -26.97 -6.65
C SER A 194 -23.16 -26.60 -6.64
N ASP A 195 -22.34 -27.46 -6.02
CA ASP A 195 -20.94 -27.22 -5.67
C ASP A 195 -20.11 -28.48 -5.96
N SER A 196 -18.80 -28.34 -6.21
CA SER A 196 -17.88 -29.48 -6.42
C SER A 196 -16.41 -29.10 -6.26
N LEU A 197 -15.68 -29.91 -5.48
CA LEU A 197 -14.27 -29.73 -5.11
C LEU A 197 -13.32 -30.73 -5.82
N PRO A 198 -11.99 -30.50 -5.79
CA PRO A 198 -11.11 -30.88 -6.91
C PRO A 198 -10.36 -32.22 -6.75
N ARG A 199 -9.56 -32.51 -7.78
CA ARG A 199 -8.65 -33.66 -7.88
C ARG A 199 -7.21 -33.21 -7.55
N GLN A 200 -6.44 -34.03 -6.83
CA GLN A 200 -5.04 -33.74 -6.52
C GLN A 200 -4.12 -34.16 -7.68
N GLU A 201 -3.13 -33.31 -7.99
CA GLU A 201 -2.02 -33.59 -8.92
C GLU A 201 -0.67 -33.32 -8.22
N ILE A 202 0.44 -33.71 -8.85
CA ILE A 202 1.78 -33.67 -8.23
C ILE A 202 2.37 -32.27 -8.40
N LEU A 203 2.64 -31.62 -7.28
CA LEU A 203 2.94 -30.18 -7.18
C LEU A 203 4.39 -29.85 -7.60
N SER A 204 4.53 -28.78 -8.38
CA SER A 204 5.79 -28.08 -8.63
C SER A 204 6.28 -27.30 -7.39
N GLU A 205 7.51 -26.76 -7.43
CA GLU A 205 8.03 -25.98 -6.30
C GLU A 205 7.26 -24.66 -6.08
N GLU A 206 6.80 -24.00 -7.15
CA GLU A 206 5.91 -22.83 -7.06
C GLU A 206 4.59 -23.18 -6.37
N GLU A 207 3.97 -24.30 -6.74
CA GLU A 207 2.74 -24.78 -6.11
C GLU A 207 2.95 -25.23 -4.65
N LEU A 208 4.14 -25.74 -4.32
CA LEU A 208 4.53 -26.07 -2.95
C LEU A 208 4.70 -24.80 -2.10
N ILE A 209 5.32 -23.75 -2.63
CA ILE A 209 5.38 -22.42 -1.99
C ILE A 209 3.96 -21.87 -1.77
N ILE A 210 3.12 -21.89 -2.82
CA ILE A 210 1.72 -21.43 -2.75
C ILE A 210 0.94 -22.21 -1.67
N ASN A 211 1.18 -23.52 -1.53
CA ASN A 211 0.51 -24.32 -0.50
C ASN A 211 1.04 -24.05 0.92
N LEU A 212 2.35 -23.83 1.11
CA LEU A 212 2.88 -23.40 2.41
C LEU A 212 2.34 -22.02 2.84
N LEU A 213 2.22 -21.07 1.90
CA LEU A 213 1.58 -19.78 2.14
C LEU A 213 0.09 -19.94 2.51
N ARG A 214 -0.64 -20.85 1.85
CA ARG A 214 -2.03 -21.20 2.20
C ARG A 214 -2.14 -21.86 3.57
N GLU A 215 -1.27 -22.79 3.92
CA GLU A 215 -1.24 -23.44 5.25
C GLU A 215 -1.01 -22.41 6.36
N ASN A 216 -0.12 -21.42 6.14
CA ASN A 216 0.05 -20.30 7.05
C ASN A 216 -1.22 -19.41 7.11
N ILE A 217 -1.90 -19.13 6.00
CA ILE A 217 -3.17 -18.38 6.00
C ILE A 217 -4.27 -19.12 6.78
N GLU A 218 -4.44 -20.43 6.58
CA GLU A 218 -5.42 -21.21 7.36
C GLU A 218 -5.04 -21.27 8.84
N LYS A 219 -3.75 -21.36 9.18
CA LYS A 219 -3.27 -21.25 10.56
C LYS A 219 -3.66 -19.90 11.18
N ILE A 220 -3.45 -18.77 10.47
CA ILE A 220 -3.88 -17.43 10.92
C ILE A 220 -5.39 -17.39 11.15
N LYS A 221 -6.21 -17.93 10.24
CA LYS A 221 -7.68 -17.98 10.38
C LYS A 221 -8.12 -18.78 11.61
N ILE A 222 -7.44 -19.89 11.92
CA ILE A 222 -7.75 -20.76 13.05
C ILE A 222 -7.32 -20.12 14.39
N THR A 223 -6.17 -19.45 14.45
CA THR A 223 -5.69 -18.79 15.68
C THR A 223 -6.25 -17.38 15.88
N ASN A 224 -6.76 -16.77 14.82
CA ASN A 224 -7.09 -15.34 14.72
C ASN A 224 -5.91 -14.43 15.17
N GLN A 225 -4.68 -14.84 14.84
CA GLN A 225 -3.43 -14.17 15.21
C GLN A 225 -2.36 -14.33 14.12
N VAL A 226 -1.58 -13.27 13.90
CA VAL A 226 -0.34 -13.29 13.11
C VAL A 226 0.83 -13.08 14.07
N THR A 227 1.88 -13.89 13.97
CA THR A 227 3.09 -13.79 14.80
C THR A 227 4.31 -13.43 13.96
N ALA A 228 5.39 -12.99 14.60
CA ALA A 228 6.68 -12.72 13.97
C ALA A 228 7.15 -13.91 13.09
N ASP A 229 7.02 -15.15 13.57
CA ASP A 229 7.38 -16.35 12.80
C ASP A 229 6.64 -16.45 11.47
N ILE A 230 5.35 -16.11 11.44
CA ILE A 230 4.51 -16.19 10.25
C ILE A 230 4.96 -15.13 9.23
N ILE A 231 5.24 -13.91 9.68
CA ILE A 231 5.85 -12.85 8.85
C ILE A 231 7.17 -13.35 8.25
N ASN A 232 8.06 -13.89 9.10
CA ASN A 232 9.40 -14.32 8.75
C ASN A 232 9.42 -15.50 7.77
N ILE A 233 8.51 -16.48 7.95
CA ILE A 233 8.34 -17.60 7.01
C ILE A 233 7.78 -17.08 5.68
N ASN A 234 6.73 -16.27 5.69
CA ASN A 234 6.08 -15.81 4.46
C ASN A 234 7.03 -14.93 3.61
N ARG A 235 7.82 -14.02 4.23
CA ARG A 235 8.84 -13.23 3.48
C ARG A 235 10.01 -14.09 3.02
N SER A 236 10.37 -15.17 3.73
CA SER A 236 11.37 -16.13 3.22
C SER A 236 10.89 -16.93 2.02
N LEU A 237 9.62 -17.33 2.02
CA LEU A 237 9.00 -18.05 0.90
C LEU A 237 8.86 -17.20 -0.36
N THR A 238 8.67 -15.87 -0.23
CA THR A 238 8.44 -14.97 -1.37
C THR A 238 9.67 -14.13 -1.79
N TRP A 239 10.34 -13.45 -0.86
CA TRP A 239 11.39 -12.47 -1.19
C TRP A 239 12.80 -13.05 -1.18
N HIS A 240 13.10 -13.94 -0.23
CA HIS A 240 14.47 -14.42 -0.02
C HIS A 240 14.88 -15.53 -0.99
N ARG A 241 13.95 -16.02 -1.81
CA ARG A 241 14.15 -17.04 -2.85
C ARG A 241 14.40 -16.47 -4.25
N VAL A 242 14.14 -15.18 -4.48
CA VAL A 242 14.49 -14.50 -5.73
C VAL A 242 16.01 -14.46 -5.84
N ASN A 243 16.58 -15.25 -6.75
CA ASN A 243 18.02 -15.31 -7.02
C ASN A 243 18.37 -14.83 -8.43
N ASP A 244 17.41 -14.18 -9.10
CA ASP A 244 17.59 -13.53 -10.38
C ASP A 244 18.53 -12.32 -10.23
N GLU A 245 19.32 -12.05 -11.27
CA GLU A 245 20.13 -10.83 -11.35
C GLU A 245 19.22 -9.59 -11.34
N GLU A 246 19.71 -8.46 -10.79
CA GLU A 246 18.86 -7.28 -10.56
C GLU A 246 18.11 -6.81 -11.81
N GLU A 247 18.76 -6.81 -12.98
CA GLU A 247 18.13 -6.37 -14.25
C GLU A 247 16.95 -7.27 -14.67
N ASP A 248 17.10 -8.60 -14.56
CA ASP A 248 16.02 -9.55 -14.86
C ASP A 248 14.88 -9.42 -13.85
N PHE A 249 15.19 -9.32 -12.55
CA PHE A 249 14.18 -9.11 -11.52
C PHE A 249 13.35 -7.85 -11.80
N TYR A 250 13.99 -6.69 -12.03
CA TYR A 250 13.30 -5.45 -12.34
C TYR A 250 12.49 -5.52 -13.66
N ALA A 251 12.91 -6.34 -14.63
CA ALA A 251 12.15 -6.59 -15.86
C ALA A 251 10.86 -7.39 -15.62
N THR A 252 10.87 -8.39 -14.72
CA THR A 252 9.65 -9.17 -14.40
C THR A 252 8.53 -8.33 -13.79
N LEU A 253 8.86 -7.29 -13.02
CA LEU A 253 7.89 -6.46 -12.28
C LEU A 253 6.74 -5.96 -13.15
N LEU A 254 7.02 -5.55 -14.39
CA LEU A 254 6.04 -5.00 -15.34
C LEU A 254 4.93 -5.99 -15.74
N SER A 255 5.11 -7.28 -15.46
CA SER A 255 4.15 -8.37 -15.70
C SER A 255 3.40 -8.83 -14.44
N ILE A 256 3.90 -8.50 -13.24
CA ILE A 256 3.36 -8.95 -11.95
C ILE A 256 2.26 -7.98 -11.49
N ALA A 257 1.14 -8.49 -10.99
CA ALA A 257 0.07 -7.66 -10.44
C ALA A 257 0.38 -7.17 -9.02
N GLY A 258 -0.03 -5.94 -8.70
CA GLY A 258 -0.09 -5.45 -7.32
C GLY A 258 -1.45 -5.69 -6.67
N ALA A 259 -1.52 -5.46 -5.35
CA ALA A 259 -2.76 -5.55 -4.59
C ALA A 259 -3.80 -4.51 -5.07
N GLY A 260 -5.08 -4.84 -4.98
CA GLY A 260 -6.16 -3.94 -5.39
C GLY A 260 -6.21 -2.67 -4.54
N ILE A 261 -6.67 -1.59 -5.15
CA ILE A 261 -7.00 -0.34 -4.43
C ILE A 261 -8.05 -0.63 -3.36
N ASP A 262 -9.00 -1.51 -3.67
CA ASP A 262 -10.11 -1.92 -2.83
C ASP A 262 -9.64 -2.74 -1.61
N ASP A 263 -8.63 -3.61 -1.81
CA ASP A 263 -7.98 -4.38 -0.74
C ASP A 263 -7.31 -3.45 0.28
N ILE A 264 -6.51 -2.50 -0.22
CA ILE A 264 -5.85 -1.49 0.63
C ILE A 264 -6.87 -0.54 1.28
N TYR A 265 -8.03 -0.31 0.67
CA TYR A 265 -9.11 0.42 1.31
C TYR A 265 -9.75 -0.36 2.47
N GLN A 266 -10.00 -1.67 2.30
CA GLN A 266 -10.54 -2.51 3.37
C GLN A 266 -9.64 -2.53 4.60
N VAL A 267 -8.32 -2.53 4.40
CA VAL A 267 -7.33 -2.35 5.48
C VAL A 267 -7.50 -1.01 6.19
N LYS A 268 -7.56 0.09 5.44
CA LYS A 268 -7.73 1.44 6.03
C LYS A 268 -9.01 1.54 6.86
N TYR A 269 -10.12 0.99 6.35
CA TYR A 269 -11.37 0.95 7.09
C TYR A 269 -11.24 0.22 8.44
N LEU A 270 -10.56 -0.93 8.47
CA LEU A 270 -10.29 -1.66 9.73
C LEU A 270 -9.38 -0.86 10.69
N ILE A 271 -8.38 -0.14 10.17
CA ILE A 271 -7.52 0.77 10.95
C ILE A 271 -8.33 1.93 11.56
N ASP A 272 -9.25 2.52 10.78
CA ASP A 272 -10.10 3.64 11.21
C ASP A 272 -11.19 3.21 12.22
N GLN A 273 -11.52 1.91 12.28
CA GLN A 273 -12.36 1.31 13.32
C GLN A 273 -11.57 0.79 14.54
N GLU A 274 -10.26 1.07 14.62
CA GLU A 274 -9.33 0.53 15.64
C GLU A 274 -9.22 -1.02 15.67
N SER A 275 -9.75 -1.71 14.64
CA SER A 275 -9.71 -3.17 14.43
C SER A 275 -8.33 -3.66 13.94
N TYR A 276 -7.26 -3.27 14.64
CA TYR A 276 -5.87 -3.45 14.18
C TYR A 276 -5.48 -4.92 13.97
N MET A 277 -5.96 -5.87 14.79
CA MET A 277 -5.69 -7.30 14.59
C MET A 277 -6.35 -7.85 13.31
N GLU A 278 -7.56 -7.41 13.01
CA GLU A 278 -8.29 -7.83 11.81
C GLU A 278 -7.61 -7.24 10.55
N ALA A 279 -7.13 -6.00 10.65
CA ALA A 279 -6.30 -5.38 9.62
C ALA A 279 -4.99 -6.15 9.39
N VAL A 280 -4.28 -6.58 10.45
CA VAL A 280 -3.05 -7.40 10.36
C VAL A 280 -3.32 -8.73 9.66
N ILE A 281 -4.39 -9.43 10.03
CA ILE A 281 -4.79 -10.72 9.41
C ILE A 281 -5.10 -10.53 7.92
N HIS A 282 -5.84 -9.48 7.57
CA HIS A 282 -6.20 -9.19 6.19
C HIS A 282 -4.97 -8.80 5.34
N LEU A 283 -4.10 -7.93 5.87
CA LEU A 283 -2.84 -7.53 5.24
C LEU A 283 -1.91 -8.71 4.98
N GLU A 284 -1.81 -9.65 5.92
CA GLU A 284 -0.94 -10.81 5.75
C GLU A 284 -1.47 -11.79 4.69
N ASN A 285 -2.79 -11.96 4.60
CA ASN A 285 -3.43 -12.69 3.49
C ASN A 285 -3.22 -11.98 2.13
N LEU A 286 -3.18 -10.64 2.10
CA LEU A 286 -2.83 -9.88 0.89
C LEU A 286 -1.34 -10.01 0.54
N PHE A 287 -0.44 -10.06 1.53
CA PHE A 287 0.99 -10.20 1.28
C PHE A 287 1.33 -11.48 0.51
N CYS A 288 0.73 -12.61 0.91
CA CYS A 288 0.91 -13.90 0.24
C CYS A 288 0.42 -13.92 -1.22
N GLN A 289 -0.42 -12.97 -1.63
CA GLN A 289 -0.93 -12.84 -3.00
C GLN A 289 -0.16 -11.78 -3.80
N TYR A 290 0.29 -10.71 -3.14
CA TYR A 290 0.88 -9.53 -3.76
C TYR A 290 2.18 -9.10 -3.06
N PRO A 291 3.21 -9.97 -2.96
CA PRO A 291 4.37 -9.74 -2.09
C PRO A 291 5.20 -8.51 -2.47
N LEU A 292 5.07 -8.00 -3.70
CA LEU A 292 5.78 -6.82 -4.18
C LEU A 292 5.02 -5.49 -3.94
N SER A 293 3.83 -5.55 -3.34
CA SER A 293 3.05 -4.37 -2.93
C SER A 293 3.49 -3.90 -1.53
N LEU A 294 4.53 -3.07 -1.48
CA LEU A 294 5.18 -2.63 -0.24
C LEU A 294 4.28 -1.79 0.68
N ASP A 295 3.23 -1.17 0.13
CA ASP A 295 2.17 -0.51 0.91
C ASP A 295 1.56 -1.46 1.97
N ILE A 296 1.51 -2.77 1.71
CA ILE A 296 1.05 -3.77 2.68
C ILE A 296 1.93 -3.73 3.95
N GLN A 297 3.26 -3.63 3.81
CA GLN A 297 4.18 -3.62 4.95
C GLN A 297 4.05 -2.34 5.78
N TYR A 298 3.77 -1.21 5.13
CA TYR A 298 3.52 0.07 5.79
C TYR A 298 2.30 0.03 6.72
N TYR A 299 1.15 -0.45 6.22
CA TYR A 299 -0.04 -0.60 7.05
C TYR A 299 0.13 -1.70 8.11
N LEU A 300 0.86 -2.78 7.79
CA LEU A 300 1.13 -3.87 8.72
C LEU A 300 2.00 -3.41 9.90
N PHE A 301 3.02 -2.60 9.63
CA PHE A 301 3.83 -1.93 10.66
C PHE A 301 2.99 -0.99 11.53
N ILE A 302 2.11 -0.17 10.93
CA ILE A 302 1.22 0.72 11.68
C ILE A 302 0.32 -0.07 12.62
N CYS A 303 -0.30 -1.16 12.15
CA CYS A 303 -1.15 -1.98 13.00
C CYS A 303 -0.36 -2.69 14.11
N ALA A 304 0.84 -3.20 13.80
CA ALA A 304 1.75 -3.84 14.75
C ALA A 304 2.19 -2.90 15.90
N ASP A 305 2.51 -1.64 15.56
CA ASP A 305 2.79 -0.58 16.56
C ASP A 305 1.55 -0.30 17.43
N LYS A 306 0.36 -0.18 16.83
CA LYS A 306 -0.89 0.09 17.56
C LYS A 306 -1.28 -1.03 18.54
N ILE A 307 -1.10 -2.29 18.17
CA ILE A 307 -1.30 -3.43 19.11
C ILE A 307 -0.15 -3.61 20.11
N ASN A 308 0.92 -2.80 19.99
CA ASN A 308 2.16 -2.86 20.79
C ASN A 308 2.94 -4.18 20.65
N ASP A 309 2.76 -4.94 19.56
CA ASP A 309 3.53 -6.16 19.29
C ASP A 309 4.88 -5.81 18.68
N ARG A 310 5.88 -5.71 19.57
CA ARG A 310 7.25 -5.37 19.21
C ARG A 310 7.94 -6.43 18.34
N LEU A 311 7.61 -7.71 18.53
CA LEU A 311 8.20 -8.79 17.75
C LEU A 311 7.67 -8.76 16.32
N LEU A 312 6.39 -8.45 16.15
CA LEU A 312 5.78 -8.24 14.85
C LEU A 312 6.35 -6.99 14.15
N VAL A 313 6.49 -5.86 14.87
CA VAL A 313 7.16 -4.64 14.34
C VAL A 313 8.60 -4.92 13.92
N GLU A 314 9.37 -5.65 14.74
CA GLU A 314 10.77 -6.00 14.48
C GLU A 314 10.89 -6.91 13.24
N ALA A 315 10.08 -7.97 13.15
CA ALA A 315 10.01 -8.88 12.00
C ALA A 315 9.71 -8.13 10.68
N ILE A 316 8.70 -7.25 10.66
CA ILE A 316 8.33 -6.48 9.46
C ILE A 316 9.48 -5.54 9.05
N THR A 317 10.03 -4.81 10.03
CA THR A 317 11.15 -3.88 9.83
C THR A 317 12.39 -4.60 9.32
N HIS A 318 12.67 -5.78 9.86
CA HIS A 318 13.82 -6.61 9.51
C HIS A 318 13.72 -7.11 8.05
N ASN A 319 12.66 -7.84 7.69
CA ASN A 319 12.55 -8.46 6.37
C ASN A 319 12.51 -7.41 5.26
N LEU A 320 11.85 -6.27 5.51
CA LEU A 320 11.82 -5.17 4.55
C LEU A 320 13.23 -4.58 4.33
N LYS A 321 14.05 -4.42 5.38
CA LYS A 321 15.44 -3.98 5.22
C LYS A 321 16.26 -4.96 4.38
N VAL A 322 16.16 -6.27 4.59
CA VAL A 322 16.88 -7.25 3.75
C VAL A 322 16.43 -7.18 2.30
N PHE A 323 15.13 -7.11 2.05
CA PHE A 323 14.58 -7.09 0.70
C PHE A 323 14.97 -5.81 -0.07
N ILE A 324 14.88 -4.63 0.55
CA ILE A 324 15.31 -3.38 -0.10
C ILE A 324 16.84 -3.28 -0.18
N ASN A 325 17.60 -3.84 0.76
CA ASN A 325 19.07 -3.91 0.62
C ASN A 325 19.51 -4.77 -0.58
N LYS A 326 18.72 -5.80 -0.96
CA LYS A 326 18.97 -6.62 -2.15
C LYS A 326 18.46 -5.98 -3.45
N TYR A 327 17.34 -5.24 -3.38
CA TYR A 327 16.73 -4.58 -4.53
C TYR A 327 16.46 -3.09 -4.25
N PRO A 328 17.51 -2.24 -4.13
CA PRO A 328 17.41 -0.88 -3.59
C PRO A 328 16.54 0.06 -4.41
N GLN A 329 16.31 -0.22 -5.69
CA GLN A 329 15.49 0.63 -6.55
C GLN A 329 14.00 0.26 -6.50
N ILE A 330 13.62 -0.90 -5.95
CA ILE A 330 12.25 -1.44 -6.08
C ILE A 330 11.16 -0.49 -5.54
N ILE A 331 11.47 0.33 -4.53
CA ILE A 331 10.57 1.35 -3.97
C ILE A 331 10.14 2.42 -5.00
N PHE A 332 10.90 2.60 -6.08
CA PHE A 332 10.61 3.53 -7.18
C PHE A 332 10.02 2.85 -8.43
N TYR A 333 10.03 1.52 -8.49
CA TYR A 333 9.58 0.75 -9.65
C TYR A 333 8.05 0.61 -9.72
N SER A 334 7.58 0.15 -10.89
CA SER A 334 6.17 -0.13 -11.16
C SER A 334 5.95 -1.57 -11.57
N LEU A 335 4.88 -2.13 -11.00
CA LEU A 335 4.25 -3.39 -11.34
C LEU A 335 3.40 -3.25 -12.62
N ALA A 336 2.73 -4.34 -13.01
CA ALA A 336 1.76 -4.34 -14.11
C ALA A 336 0.68 -3.24 -13.95
N ASN A 337 0.12 -2.81 -15.08
CA ASN A 337 -0.82 -1.69 -15.17
C ASN A 337 -0.28 -0.33 -14.65
N SER A 338 1.05 -0.21 -14.47
CA SER A 338 1.73 0.99 -13.94
C SER A 338 1.38 1.32 -12.48
N GLN A 339 0.98 0.33 -11.69
CA GLN A 339 0.90 0.45 -10.23
C GLN A 339 2.31 0.50 -9.62
N ARG A 340 2.61 1.45 -8.73
CA ARG A 340 3.93 1.49 -8.06
C ARG A 340 4.04 0.40 -7.00
N CYS A 341 5.26 -0.12 -6.78
CA CYS A 341 5.54 -1.05 -5.68
C CYS A 341 5.30 -0.39 -4.30
N ALA A 342 5.58 0.91 -4.17
CA ALA A 342 5.29 1.73 -3.00
C ALA A 342 4.56 3.03 -3.38
N SER A 343 3.56 3.42 -2.58
CA SER A 343 2.99 4.77 -2.62
C SER A 343 3.95 5.80 -2.02
N LYS A 344 3.73 7.10 -2.27
CA LYS A 344 4.53 8.17 -1.66
C LYS A 344 4.51 8.13 -0.13
N LYS A 345 3.42 7.69 0.50
CA LYS A 345 3.35 7.55 1.97
C LYS A 345 4.30 6.47 2.46
N THR A 346 4.35 5.33 1.76
CA THR A 346 5.28 4.24 2.04
C THR A 346 6.73 4.60 1.74
N VAL A 347 7.02 5.35 0.66
CA VAL A 347 8.38 5.86 0.39
C VAL A 347 8.83 6.82 1.49
N VAL A 348 8.00 7.81 1.87
CA VAL A 348 8.31 8.74 2.95
C VAL A 348 8.47 8.02 4.29
N TRP A 349 7.58 7.08 4.64
CA TRP A 349 7.75 6.26 5.85
C TRP A 349 9.00 5.36 5.80
N PHE A 350 9.35 4.82 4.62
CA PHE A 350 10.58 4.06 4.46
C PHE A 350 11.80 4.95 4.71
N GLU A 351 11.81 6.17 4.17
CA GLU A 351 12.83 7.20 4.44
C GLU A 351 12.84 7.67 5.92
N GLU A 352 11.67 7.87 6.54
CA GLU A 352 11.50 8.46 7.89
C GLU A 352 11.54 7.46 9.06
N VAL A 353 11.33 6.16 8.82
CA VAL A 353 11.22 5.14 9.88
C VAL A 353 12.12 3.93 9.62
N ILE A 354 12.20 3.44 8.38
CA ILE A 354 13.02 2.26 8.07
C ILE A 354 14.50 2.66 7.87
N LEU A 355 14.75 3.68 7.05
CA LEU A 355 16.05 4.34 6.83
C LEU A 355 16.35 5.47 7.82
N SER A 356 15.34 6.04 8.48
CA SER A 356 15.51 7.00 9.60
C SER A 356 15.12 6.43 10.97
N ASN A 357 15.18 5.10 11.10
CA ASN A 357 16.19 4.59 12.05
C ASN A 357 17.45 5.41 11.79
N LYS A 358 17.85 6.30 12.70
CA LYS A 358 18.98 7.21 12.45
C LYS A 358 20.16 6.45 11.84
N LYS A 359 21.12 7.20 11.31
CA LYS A 359 22.50 6.93 11.71
C LYS A 359 22.63 6.97 13.25
N VAL A 360 22.21 5.90 13.94
CA VAL A 360 23.16 4.99 14.58
C VAL A 360 24.10 4.68 13.43
N ASP A 361 25.18 5.47 13.36
CA ASP A 361 26.04 5.54 12.20
C ASP A 361 26.28 4.13 11.72
N SER A 362 26.09 3.84 10.43
CA SER A 362 26.50 2.57 9.85
C SER A 362 27.89 2.30 10.39
N VAL A 363 28.10 1.35 11.32
CA VAL A 363 29.16 1.57 12.34
C VAL A 363 30.57 1.41 11.73
N SER A 364 30.65 1.02 10.46
CA SER A 364 31.72 1.35 9.52
C SER A 364 32.28 2.79 9.64
N ASP A 365 31.41 3.78 9.88
CA ASP A 365 31.62 5.22 9.75
C ASP A 365 32.09 5.91 11.05
N LEU A 366 31.85 5.32 12.23
CA LEU A 366 32.27 5.90 13.51
C LEU A 366 33.79 5.80 13.65
N LYS A 367 34.49 6.90 13.31
CA LYS A 367 35.95 7.01 13.41
C LYS A 367 36.36 7.48 14.80
N PHE A 368 36.76 6.55 15.66
CA PHE A 368 37.41 6.83 16.94
C PHE A 368 38.90 7.08 16.71
N TYR A 369 39.43 8.21 17.21
CA TYR A 369 40.86 8.55 17.02
C TYR A 369 41.77 7.90 18.07
N ASP A 370 41.22 7.49 19.22
CA ASP A 370 41.93 6.77 20.28
C ASP A 370 40.99 5.85 21.07
N ILE A 371 41.56 4.89 21.79
CA ILE A 371 40.80 3.87 22.54
C ILE A 371 40.03 4.46 23.74
N HIS A 372 40.43 5.62 24.27
CA HIS A 372 39.71 6.26 25.38
C HIS A 372 38.40 6.88 24.88
N GLN A 373 38.35 7.45 23.68
CA GLN A 373 37.11 7.91 23.05
C GLN A 373 36.11 6.76 22.86
N LEU A 374 36.59 5.61 22.38
CA LEU A 374 35.80 4.38 22.25
C LEU A 374 35.25 3.93 23.62
N ILE A 375 36.11 3.83 24.65
CA ILE A 375 35.70 3.43 26.01
C ILE A 375 34.64 4.39 26.56
N ILE A 376 34.87 5.71 26.50
CA ILE A 376 33.95 6.73 27.02
C ILE A 376 32.58 6.68 26.30
N TYR A 377 32.55 6.44 24.99
CA TYR A 377 31.32 6.30 24.22
C TYR A 377 30.50 5.07 24.68
N TYR A 378 31.12 3.89 24.70
CA TYR A 378 30.41 2.66 25.08
C TYR A 378 30.08 2.61 26.58
N GLU A 379 30.89 3.22 27.45
CA GLU A 379 30.57 3.43 28.87
C GLU A 379 29.43 4.41 29.12
N LYS A 380 29.17 5.34 28.19
CA LYS A 380 28.01 6.23 28.26
C LYS A 380 26.76 5.46 27.82
N LYS A 381 26.81 4.78 26.67
CA LYS A 381 25.68 3.99 26.15
C LYS A 381 25.28 2.82 27.07
N SER A 382 26.21 2.15 27.73
CA SER A 382 25.89 1.04 28.66
C SER A 382 25.15 1.48 29.94
N LYS A 383 25.02 2.79 30.19
CA LYS A 383 24.24 3.37 31.28
C LYS A 383 22.81 3.75 30.86
N GLU A 384 22.47 3.60 29.57
CA GLU A 384 21.11 3.76 29.04
C GLU A 384 20.29 2.49 29.31
N LYS A 385 18.96 2.60 29.49
CA LYS A 385 18.07 1.43 29.71
C LYS A 385 17.79 0.68 28.39
N LEU A 386 18.81 -0.01 27.92
CA LEU A 386 18.80 -0.86 26.73
C LEU A 386 18.21 -2.25 27.03
N SER A 387 17.54 -2.89 26.06
CA SER A 387 17.11 -4.28 26.19
C SER A 387 18.31 -5.26 26.18
N VAL A 388 18.06 -6.54 26.48
CA VAL A 388 19.11 -7.58 26.40
C VAL A 388 19.66 -7.72 24.97
N VAL A 389 18.79 -7.58 23.96
CA VAL A 389 19.15 -7.64 22.53
C VAL A 389 19.97 -6.41 22.13
N ASP A 390 19.55 -5.20 22.54
CA ASP A 390 20.31 -3.96 22.31
C ASP A 390 21.71 -4.01 22.94
N GLN A 391 21.83 -4.58 24.14
CA GLN A 391 23.10 -4.74 24.84
C GLN A 391 24.03 -5.73 24.10
N LEU A 392 23.49 -6.85 23.61
CA LEU A 392 24.23 -7.81 22.77
C LEU A 392 24.76 -7.13 21.49
N GLY A 393 23.90 -6.39 20.80
CA GLY A 393 24.28 -5.58 19.64
C GLY A 393 25.40 -4.59 19.95
N LEU A 394 25.28 -3.86 21.07
CA LEU A 394 26.29 -2.91 21.55
C LEU A 394 27.65 -3.56 21.84
N TYR A 395 27.69 -4.79 22.37
CA TYR A 395 28.93 -5.51 22.65
C TYR A 395 29.63 -6.02 21.38
N LEU A 396 28.87 -6.54 20.42
CA LEU A 396 29.39 -6.94 19.11
C LEU A 396 29.95 -5.73 18.34
N ASP A 397 29.24 -4.61 18.42
CA ASP A 397 29.61 -3.34 17.80
C ASP A 397 30.92 -2.76 18.35
N ARG A 398 31.05 -2.69 19.68
CA ARG A 398 32.31 -2.33 20.35
C ARG A 398 33.47 -3.24 19.95
N SER A 399 33.21 -4.53 19.77
CA SER A 399 34.25 -5.51 19.41
C SER A 399 34.72 -5.34 17.96
N TRP A 400 33.80 -4.99 17.04
CA TRP A 400 34.14 -4.60 15.67
C TRP A 400 35.01 -3.33 15.63
N GLN A 401 34.69 -2.33 16.45
CA GLN A 401 35.49 -1.11 16.56
C GLN A 401 36.90 -1.37 17.11
N LEU A 402 37.05 -2.25 18.10
CA LEU A 402 38.37 -2.71 18.56
C LEU A 402 39.16 -3.39 17.44
N ALA A 403 38.51 -4.21 16.61
CA ALA A 403 39.15 -4.86 15.45
C ALA A 403 39.58 -3.85 14.37
N LYS A 404 38.73 -2.87 14.04
CA LYS A 404 39.07 -1.75 13.13
C LYS A 404 40.27 -0.94 13.62
N MET A 405 40.41 -0.77 14.93
CA MET A 405 41.55 -0.10 15.57
C MET A 405 42.77 -1.03 15.80
N ASN A 406 42.79 -2.21 15.16
CA ASN A 406 43.84 -3.23 15.24
C ASN A 406 44.11 -3.82 16.66
N TYR A 407 43.17 -3.67 17.60
CA TYR A 407 43.22 -4.30 18.92
C TYR A 407 42.65 -5.72 18.89
N LEU A 408 43.20 -6.56 18.01
CA LEU A 408 42.64 -7.88 17.66
C LEU A 408 42.45 -8.81 18.87
N ASP A 409 43.40 -8.90 19.80
CA ASP A 409 43.26 -9.77 20.98
C ASP A 409 42.09 -9.36 21.90
N MET A 410 41.84 -8.06 22.05
CA MET A 410 40.72 -7.55 22.84
C MET A 410 39.38 -7.73 22.12
N ALA A 411 39.38 -7.64 20.79
CA ALA A 411 38.21 -7.97 19.99
C ALA A 411 37.89 -9.47 20.07
N ILE A 412 38.87 -10.35 19.84
CA ILE A 412 38.73 -11.82 19.91
C ILE A 412 38.23 -12.24 21.29
N SER A 413 38.88 -11.81 22.37
CA SER A 413 38.48 -12.22 23.74
C SER A 413 37.06 -11.76 24.10
N ALA A 414 36.62 -10.59 23.61
CA ALA A 414 35.24 -10.13 23.78
C ALA A 414 34.26 -10.96 22.94
N LEU A 415 34.61 -11.27 21.69
CA LEU A 415 33.77 -12.05 20.76
C LEU A 415 33.65 -13.52 21.16
N GLU A 416 34.74 -14.18 21.59
CA GLU A 416 34.70 -15.55 22.11
C GLU A 416 33.77 -15.67 23.32
N LYS A 417 33.78 -14.64 24.19
CA LYS A 417 32.84 -14.57 25.31
C LYS A 417 31.39 -14.45 24.81
N ILE A 418 31.11 -13.55 23.87
CA ILE A 418 29.76 -13.38 23.29
C ILE A 418 29.30 -14.68 22.62
N TYR A 419 30.15 -15.31 21.81
CA TYR A 419 29.90 -16.59 21.16
C TYR A 419 29.59 -17.71 22.16
N LYS A 420 30.34 -17.78 23.27
CA LYS A 420 30.07 -18.71 24.37
C LYS A 420 28.76 -18.39 25.09
N ASP A 421 28.49 -17.12 25.39
CA ASP A 421 27.27 -16.70 26.08
C ASP A 421 26.02 -16.96 25.20
N LEU A 422 26.14 -16.82 23.87
CA LEU A 422 25.11 -17.23 22.90
C LEU A 422 24.90 -18.76 22.91
N ASN A 423 25.97 -19.55 22.68
CA ASN A 423 25.89 -21.01 22.62
C ASN A 423 25.31 -21.69 23.88
N ASN A 424 25.39 -21.03 25.04
CA ASN A 424 24.81 -21.54 26.30
C ASN A 424 23.35 -21.08 26.55
N ASN A 425 22.81 -20.17 25.75
CA ASN A 425 21.47 -19.58 25.94
C ASN A 425 20.61 -19.72 24.67
N PRO A 426 19.94 -20.86 24.43
CA PRO A 426 19.13 -21.07 23.23
C PRO A 426 17.96 -20.09 23.07
N ILE A 427 17.55 -19.37 24.12
CA ILE A 427 16.55 -18.29 24.06
C ILE A 427 17.11 -17.03 23.35
N LEU A 428 18.44 -16.91 23.24
CA LEU A 428 19.12 -15.91 22.40
C LEU A 428 19.49 -16.46 21.01
N ILE A 429 19.10 -17.69 20.70
CA ILE A 429 19.28 -18.37 19.42
C ILE A 429 17.88 -18.69 18.87
N ASP A 430 17.05 -17.65 18.68
CA ASP A 430 15.82 -17.85 17.91
C ASP A 430 16.20 -18.09 16.44
N LEU A 431 15.51 -19.04 15.82
CA LEU A 431 15.82 -19.54 14.48
C LEU A 431 14.79 -19.10 13.44
N SER A 432 13.72 -18.39 13.83
CA SER A 432 12.76 -17.79 12.90
C SER A 432 13.28 -16.47 12.30
N ASN A 433 14.40 -16.50 11.58
CA ASN A 433 14.96 -15.40 10.78
C ASN A 433 14.99 -14.03 11.49
N GLU A 434 15.98 -13.74 12.35
CA GLU A 434 17.34 -13.55 11.87
C GLU A 434 18.37 -13.76 12.99
N ASN A 435 19.27 -14.73 12.84
CA ASN A 435 20.34 -14.95 13.81
C ASN A 435 21.57 -14.03 13.54
N THR A 436 21.31 -12.76 13.23
CA THR A 436 22.32 -11.79 12.80
C THR A 436 23.40 -11.58 13.85
N TYR A 437 23.06 -11.66 15.15
CA TYR A 437 24.07 -11.49 16.21
C TYR A 437 25.04 -12.67 16.31
N TYR A 438 24.58 -13.92 16.16
CA TYR A 438 25.46 -15.10 16.13
C TYR A 438 26.29 -15.14 14.85
N ILE A 439 25.66 -14.92 13.69
CA ILE A 439 26.33 -14.84 12.39
C ILE A 439 27.39 -13.73 12.40
N LYS A 440 27.03 -12.51 12.82
CA LYS A 440 27.96 -11.38 12.97
C LYS A 440 29.07 -11.69 13.98
N CYS A 441 28.79 -12.38 15.08
CA CYS A 441 29.83 -12.80 16.03
C CYS A 441 30.86 -13.72 15.37
N ILE A 442 30.41 -14.71 14.59
CA ILE A 442 31.30 -15.66 13.89
C ILE A 442 32.04 -14.97 12.73
N SER A 443 31.37 -14.13 11.92
CA SER A 443 32.02 -13.36 10.86
C SER A 443 33.08 -12.39 11.39
N LEU A 444 32.82 -11.76 12.55
CA LEU A 444 33.79 -10.92 13.24
C LEU A 444 34.95 -11.75 13.81
N LEU A 445 34.70 -12.92 14.39
CA LEU A 445 35.75 -13.85 14.84
C LEU A 445 36.63 -14.27 13.65
N TYR A 446 36.03 -14.78 12.58
CA TYR A 446 36.72 -15.15 11.33
C TYR A 446 37.61 -14.01 10.80
N HIS A 447 37.09 -12.79 10.71
CA HIS A 447 37.86 -11.61 10.29
C HIS A 447 38.99 -11.22 11.25
N CYS A 448 38.80 -11.38 12.57
CA CYS A 448 39.87 -11.11 13.53
C CYS A 448 40.98 -12.18 13.48
N TYR A 449 40.61 -13.45 13.31
CA TYR A 449 41.58 -14.54 13.14
C TYR A 449 42.28 -14.51 11.77
N SER A 450 41.62 -14.06 10.69
CA SER A 450 42.26 -13.95 9.37
C SER A 450 43.27 -12.80 9.26
N ARG A 451 43.09 -11.73 10.06
CA ARG A 451 44.01 -10.58 10.13
C ARG A 451 45.11 -10.73 11.18
N LYS A 452 45.08 -11.78 12.00
CA LYS A 452 46.10 -12.03 13.02
C LYS A 452 47.12 -13.04 12.49
N GLU A 453 48.41 -12.75 12.64
CA GLU A 453 49.45 -13.77 12.41
C GLU A 453 49.28 -14.89 13.45
N PRO A 454 49.27 -16.18 13.05
CA PRO A 454 48.96 -17.28 13.97
C PRO A 454 50.12 -17.52 14.95
N ASP A 455 49.95 -17.10 16.21
CA ASP A 455 50.94 -17.31 17.29
C ASP A 455 51.14 -18.81 17.59
N ASN A 456 50.15 -19.66 17.27
CA ASN A 456 50.13 -21.08 17.58
C ASN A 456 49.05 -21.84 16.79
N ASN A 457 49.19 -23.17 16.76
CA ASN A 457 48.28 -24.10 16.09
C ASN A 457 46.83 -24.07 16.62
N LEU A 458 46.57 -23.52 17.82
CA LEU A 458 45.20 -23.41 18.34
C LEU A 458 44.44 -22.28 17.62
N GLN A 459 45.09 -21.16 17.32
CA GLN A 459 44.49 -20.06 16.55
C GLN A 459 44.18 -20.49 15.11
N GLU A 460 45.07 -21.26 14.48
CA GLU A 460 44.86 -21.86 13.15
C GLU A 460 43.66 -22.84 13.15
N TYR A 461 43.54 -23.67 14.18
CA TYR A 461 42.39 -24.56 14.39
C TYR A 461 41.08 -23.79 14.64
N GLN A 462 41.11 -22.70 15.42
CA GLN A 462 39.96 -21.83 15.65
C GLN A 462 39.51 -21.12 14.36
N TYR A 463 40.46 -20.60 13.56
CA TYR A 463 40.18 -20.03 12.25
C TYR A 463 39.45 -21.01 11.33
N GLU A 464 39.94 -22.25 11.22
CA GLU A 464 39.30 -23.29 10.40
C GLU A 464 37.95 -23.75 10.95
N ILE A 465 37.72 -23.73 12.26
CA ILE A 465 36.38 -23.93 12.84
C ILE A 465 35.43 -22.81 12.39
N TYR A 466 35.78 -21.54 12.59
CA TYR A 466 34.87 -20.44 12.26
C TYR A 466 34.61 -20.33 10.76
N LYS A 467 35.64 -20.60 9.93
CA LYS A 467 35.53 -20.76 8.48
C LYS A 467 34.55 -21.88 8.11
N THR A 468 34.74 -23.08 8.65
CA THR A 468 33.84 -24.23 8.41
C THR A 468 32.40 -23.93 8.85
N VAL A 469 32.20 -23.22 9.96
CA VAL A 469 30.87 -22.83 10.43
C VAL A 469 30.23 -21.80 9.50
N LEU A 470 30.98 -20.82 8.99
CA LEU A 470 30.46 -19.87 8.00
C LEU A 470 30.15 -20.52 6.64
N GLU A 471 31.01 -21.42 6.17
CA GLU A 471 30.79 -22.19 4.93
C GLU A 471 29.50 -23.03 5.06
N ASN A 472 29.29 -23.73 6.18
CA ASN A 472 28.03 -24.44 6.46
C ASN A 472 26.83 -23.49 6.57
N LEU A 473 26.96 -22.33 7.23
CA LEU A 473 25.88 -21.35 7.36
C LEU A 473 25.50 -20.72 6.01
N SER A 474 26.46 -20.51 5.10
CA SER A 474 26.20 -19.92 3.78
C SER A 474 25.31 -20.79 2.88
N VAL A 475 25.27 -22.10 3.13
CA VAL A 475 24.35 -23.04 2.44
C VAL A 475 22.89 -22.79 2.83
N TYR A 476 22.63 -22.36 4.07
CA TYR A 476 21.28 -22.09 4.59
C TYR A 476 20.90 -20.60 4.52
N TYR A 477 21.90 -19.72 4.53
CA TYR A 477 21.74 -18.27 4.53
C TYR A 477 22.68 -17.65 3.48
N PRO A 478 22.27 -17.54 2.20
CA PRO A 478 23.13 -17.04 1.12
C PRO A 478 23.68 -15.62 1.34
N ASN A 479 22.97 -14.81 2.14
CA ASN A 479 23.41 -13.46 2.53
C ASN A 479 24.51 -13.45 3.61
N VAL A 480 24.97 -14.62 4.09
CA VAL A 480 26.18 -14.73 4.93
C VAL A 480 27.39 -14.44 4.06
N LEU A 481 27.73 -13.17 3.96
CA LEU A 481 28.99 -12.71 3.39
C LEU A 481 30.15 -13.41 4.12
N LEU A 482 30.77 -14.38 3.43
CA LEU A 482 32.14 -14.79 3.71
C LEU A 482 33.01 -13.55 3.51
N MET A 483 33.43 -12.92 4.63
CA MET A 483 34.19 -11.66 4.67
C MET A 483 35.64 -11.84 4.18
N LYS A 484 35.79 -12.29 2.93
CA LYS A 484 37.05 -12.32 2.18
C LYS A 484 37.28 -11.05 1.35
N GLU A 485 36.21 -10.32 1.03
CA GLU A 485 36.23 -9.21 0.05
C GLU A 485 35.64 -7.91 0.63
N ILE A 486 35.88 -7.64 1.92
CA ILE A 486 36.03 -6.24 2.35
C ILE A 486 37.52 -5.91 2.27
N SER A 487 37.90 -5.23 1.20
CA SER A 487 39.23 -4.63 1.04
C SER A 487 39.49 -3.55 2.10
N ASP A 488 40.77 -3.27 2.37
CA ASP A 488 41.19 -2.23 3.33
C ASP A 488 40.99 -0.79 2.76
N GLU A 489 39.74 -0.34 2.64
CA GLU A 489 39.32 1.06 2.37
C GLU A 489 38.35 1.63 3.43
#